data_AF-A0AAU0Y2U4-F1
#
_entry.id   AF-A0AAU0Y2U4-F1
#
_cell.length_a   1.000
_cell.length_b   1.000
_cell.length_c   1.000
_cell.angle_alpha   90.00
_cell.angle_beta   90.00
_cell.angle_gamma   90.00
#
_symmetry.space_group_name_H-M   'P 1'
#
loop_
_entity.id
_entity.type
_entity.pdbx_description
1 polymer ?
#
loop_
_entity_poly.entity_id
_entity_poly.type
_entity_poly.pdbx_seq_one_letter_code
_entity_poly.pdbx_strand_id
1 'polypeptide(L)'
;MTAVHRTATRGSLPAPRAPRTDLSTALWNAAVPADEFADEPAYRYRTAVLEQYKVYVESADRASARRNVANTFFLTVNGILLTMFGAVAASGVREAPTAGVVCVMAAALCQCLVWWAQAHSYRRLGSAKWAVVAELELRLPALAYSSAEWDTALPSRRYMRLTRIEQWVPVVFAALHLGMGVTVLISR
;
A
#
# COMPACT_ATOMS: atom_id res chain seq x y z
N MET A 1 -10.81 -56.66 -9.89
CA MET A 1 -9.76 -55.73 -9.41
C MET A 1 -9.46 -54.76 -10.53
N THR A 2 -10.16 -53.62 -10.54
CA THR A 2 -10.15 -52.65 -11.63
C THR A 2 -9.44 -51.39 -11.12
N ALA A 3 -8.19 -51.19 -11.54
CA ALA A 3 -7.41 -50.03 -11.14
C ALA A 3 -7.83 -48.82 -11.98
N VAL A 4 -8.45 -47.84 -11.32
CA VAL A 4 -8.90 -46.58 -11.89
C VAL A 4 -7.69 -45.70 -12.18
N HIS A 5 -7.41 -45.50 -13.47
CA HIS A 5 -6.52 -44.44 -13.96
C HIS A 5 -7.20 -43.10 -13.72
N ARG A 6 -6.78 -42.39 -12.67
CA ARG A 6 -7.22 -41.01 -12.40
C ARG A 6 -6.37 -40.06 -13.24
N THR A 7 -6.89 -39.67 -14.39
CA THR A 7 -6.37 -38.55 -15.19
C THR A 7 -6.46 -37.27 -14.35
N ALA A 8 -5.32 -36.76 -13.91
CA ALA A 8 -5.23 -35.43 -13.33
C ALA A 8 -5.54 -34.40 -14.42
N THR A 9 -6.75 -33.85 -14.40
CA THR A 9 -7.11 -32.66 -15.17
C THR A 9 -6.17 -31.55 -14.74
N ARG A 10 -5.26 -31.18 -15.65
CA ARG A 10 -4.39 -30.00 -15.57
C ARG A 10 -5.32 -28.80 -15.32
N GLY A 11 -5.43 -28.37 -14.07
CA GLY A 11 -6.14 -27.15 -13.72
C GLY A 11 -5.48 -26.03 -14.52
N SER A 12 -6.24 -25.43 -15.43
CA SER A 12 -5.79 -24.24 -16.16
C SER A 12 -5.34 -23.22 -15.13
N LEU A 13 -4.05 -22.86 -15.17
CA LEU A 13 -3.54 -21.72 -14.41
C LEU A 13 -4.48 -20.53 -14.70
N PRO A 14 -4.86 -19.75 -13.69
CA PRO A 14 -5.66 -18.55 -13.93
C PRO A 14 -4.97 -17.74 -15.02
N ALA A 15 -5.73 -17.38 -16.05
CA ALA A 15 -5.20 -16.63 -17.17
C ALA A 15 -4.53 -15.36 -16.61
N PRO A 16 -3.26 -15.08 -16.98
CA PRO A 16 -2.62 -13.86 -16.55
C PRO A 16 -3.54 -12.69 -16.93
N ARG A 17 -3.70 -11.76 -16.00
CA ARG A 17 -4.56 -10.60 -16.20
C ARG A 17 -4.19 -9.96 -17.54
N ALA A 18 -5.17 -9.80 -18.43
CA ALA A 18 -4.94 -9.13 -19.69
C ALA A 18 -4.32 -7.75 -19.39
N PRO A 19 -3.22 -7.39 -20.06
CA PRO A 19 -2.56 -6.12 -19.80
C PRO A 19 -3.58 -4.98 -19.86
N ARG A 20 -3.50 -4.04 -18.91
CA ARG A 20 -4.22 -2.78 -19.11
C ARG A 20 -3.59 -2.16 -20.36
N THR A 21 -4.37 -2.07 -21.44
CA THR A 21 -3.84 -1.84 -22.79
C THR A 21 -2.99 -0.57 -22.85
N ASP A 22 -3.33 0.44 -22.05
CA ASP A 22 -2.57 1.68 -21.86
C ASP A 22 -1.20 1.47 -21.18
N LEU A 23 -1.15 0.71 -20.08
CA LEU A 23 0.07 0.45 -19.31
C LEU A 23 1.07 -0.39 -20.10
N SER A 24 0.60 -1.47 -20.74
CA SER A 24 1.48 -2.35 -21.50
C SER A 24 2.12 -1.62 -22.68
N THR A 25 1.37 -0.78 -23.40
CA THR A 25 1.92 0.06 -24.48
C THR A 25 2.90 1.09 -23.95
N ALA A 26 2.64 1.69 -22.78
CA ALA A 26 3.54 2.68 -22.18
C ALA A 26 4.83 2.07 -21.58
N LEU A 27 4.80 0.80 -21.14
CA LEU A 27 5.92 0.15 -20.48
C LEU A 27 7.02 -0.27 -21.45
N TRP A 28 6.64 -0.82 -22.61
CA TRP A 28 7.58 -1.40 -23.55
C TRP A 28 8.08 -0.37 -24.55
N ASN A 29 9.36 -0.02 -24.46
CA ASN A 29 10.00 0.91 -25.39
C ASN A 29 10.24 0.24 -26.76
N ALA A 30 9.38 0.55 -27.73
CA ALA A 30 9.51 0.05 -29.10
C ALA A 30 10.75 0.58 -29.84
N ALA A 31 11.37 1.66 -29.35
CA ALA A 31 12.59 2.21 -29.93
C ALA A 31 13.87 1.44 -29.55
N VAL A 32 13.79 0.45 -28.65
CA VAL A 32 14.92 -0.43 -28.29
C VAL A 32 14.47 -1.89 -28.43
N PRO A 33 14.42 -2.40 -29.68
CA PRO A 33 14.05 -3.78 -29.94
C PRO A 33 15.15 -4.78 -29.55
N ALA A 34 14.81 -6.06 -29.49
CA ALA A 34 15.70 -7.10 -28.97
C ALA A 34 16.95 -7.34 -29.84
N ASP A 35 16.88 -7.00 -31.13
CA ASP A 35 17.94 -7.10 -32.13
C ASP A 35 18.99 -5.99 -32.06
N GLU A 36 18.72 -4.88 -31.35
CA GLU A 36 19.74 -3.84 -31.07
C GLU A 36 20.84 -4.32 -30.10
N PHE A 37 20.62 -5.43 -29.41
CA PHE A 37 21.61 -6.01 -28.50
C PHE A 37 22.65 -6.80 -29.31
N ALA A 38 23.85 -6.22 -29.49
CA ALA A 38 24.98 -6.92 -30.09
C ALA A 38 25.32 -8.20 -29.30
N ASP A 39 25.69 -9.27 -30.02
CA ASP A 39 26.02 -10.62 -29.51
C ASP A 39 24.93 -11.26 -28.62
N GLU A 40 24.37 -12.39 -29.07
CA GLU A 40 23.29 -13.11 -28.36
C GLU A 40 22.09 -12.23 -27.95
N PRO A 41 21.43 -11.55 -28.91
CA PRO A 41 20.42 -10.52 -28.66
C PRO A 41 19.30 -10.98 -27.71
N ALA A 42 18.79 -12.19 -27.91
CA ALA A 42 17.70 -12.74 -27.08
C ALA A 42 18.11 -13.02 -25.63
N TYR A 43 19.38 -13.37 -25.37
CA TYR A 43 19.86 -13.59 -24.01
C TYR A 43 20.04 -12.25 -23.29
N ARG A 44 20.73 -11.30 -23.91
CA ARG A 44 20.98 -9.97 -23.32
C ARG A 44 19.68 -9.20 -23.08
N TYR A 45 18.72 -9.27 -23.99
CA TYR A 45 17.40 -8.67 -23.81
C TYR A 45 16.67 -9.22 -22.59
N ARG A 46 16.60 -10.55 -22.45
CA ARG A 46 15.96 -11.20 -21.29
C ARG A 46 16.66 -10.86 -19.98
N THR A 47 17.99 -10.77 -20.00
CA THR A 47 18.77 -10.33 -18.85
C THR A 47 18.47 -8.89 -18.48
N ALA A 48 18.39 -7.97 -19.46
CA ALA A 48 18.03 -6.58 -19.21
C ALA A 48 16.63 -6.43 -18.59
N VAL A 49 15.64 -7.19 -19.10
CA VAL A 49 14.29 -7.24 -18.53
C VAL A 49 14.32 -7.78 -17.09
N LEU A 50 15.08 -8.85 -16.84
CA LEU A 50 15.24 -9.41 -15.51
C LEU A 50 15.88 -8.43 -14.52
N GLU A 51 16.93 -7.70 -14.93
CA GLU A 51 17.57 -6.69 -14.09
C GLU A 51 16.65 -5.50 -13.80
N GLN A 52 15.91 -5.01 -14.80
CA GLN A 52 14.89 -3.99 -14.59
C GLN A 52 13.81 -4.45 -13.63
N TYR A 53 13.35 -5.69 -13.79
CA TYR A 53 12.38 -6.32 -12.89
C TYR A 53 12.90 -6.37 -11.44
N LYS A 54 14.12 -6.86 -11.20
CA LYS A 54 14.72 -6.91 -9.86
C LYS A 54 14.76 -5.53 -9.20
N VAL A 55 15.32 -4.53 -9.89
CA VAL A 55 15.44 -3.15 -9.39
C VAL A 55 14.06 -2.56 -9.11
N TYR A 56 13.09 -2.82 -10.00
CA TYR A 56 11.76 -2.24 -9.87
C TYR A 56 10.96 -2.87 -8.73
N VAL A 57 11.03 -4.20 -8.57
CA VAL A 57 10.44 -4.95 -7.43
C VAL A 57 11.00 -4.41 -6.11
N GLU A 58 12.33 -4.26 -6.02
CA GLU A 58 12.95 -3.67 -4.83
C GLU A 58 12.44 -2.24 -4.58
N SER A 59 12.25 -1.43 -5.63
CA SER A 59 11.67 -0.09 -5.50
C SER A 59 10.22 -0.12 -4.99
N ALA A 60 9.44 -1.13 -5.37
CA ALA A 60 8.05 -1.33 -4.97
C ALA A 60 7.96 -1.77 -3.50
N ASP A 61 8.85 -2.67 -3.09
CA ASP A 61 8.97 -3.09 -1.70
C ASP A 61 9.40 -1.92 -0.80
N ARG A 62 10.46 -1.19 -1.17
CA ARG A 62 10.90 0.02 -0.44
C ARG A 62 9.80 1.06 -0.32
N ALA A 63 8.92 1.21 -1.31
CA ALA A 63 7.77 2.12 -1.21
C ALA A 63 6.76 1.65 -0.16
N SER A 64 6.54 0.34 -0.05
CA SER A 64 5.68 -0.28 0.96
C SER A 64 6.29 -0.14 2.37
N ALA A 65 7.60 -0.32 2.50
CA ALA A 65 8.32 -0.08 3.75
C ALA A 65 8.21 1.38 4.21
N ARG A 66 8.40 2.35 3.30
CA ARG A 66 8.23 3.79 3.61
C ARG A 66 6.82 4.12 4.11
N ARG A 67 5.79 3.49 3.55
CA ARG A 67 4.40 3.66 4.02
C ARG A 67 4.24 3.18 5.47
N ASN A 68 4.82 2.04 5.83
CA ASN A 68 4.76 1.54 7.21
C ASN A 68 5.46 2.48 8.20
N VAL A 69 6.64 3.01 7.84
CA VAL A 69 7.35 4.00 8.66
C VAL A 69 6.50 5.26 8.87
N ALA A 70 5.88 5.79 7.81
CA ALA A 70 5.01 6.96 7.90
C ALA A 70 3.77 6.70 8.78
N ASN A 71 3.16 5.51 8.66
CA ASN A 71 2.03 5.11 9.50
C ASN A 71 2.41 5.05 10.98
N THR A 72 3.57 4.46 11.31
CA THR A 72 4.07 4.41 12.69
C THR A 72 4.33 5.80 13.25
N PHE A 73 4.97 6.68 12.47
CA PHE A 73 5.21 8.07 12.88
C PHE A 73 3.91 8.78 13.27
N PHE A 74 2.89 8.73 12.40
CA PHE A 74 1.62 9.38 12.68
C PHE A 74 0.86 8.73 13.84
N LEU A 75 0.93 7.40 13.99
CA LEU A 75 0.37 6.71 15.13
C LEU A 75 1.00 7.18 16.45
N THR A 76 2.31 7.33 16.49
CA THR A 76 3.05 7.83 17.68
C THR A 76 2.64 9.25 18.02
N VAL A 77 2.62 10.16 17.04
CA VAL A 77 2.20 11.56 17.27
C VAL A 77 0.77 11.62 17.80
N ASN A 78 -0.16 10.88 17.19
CA ASN A 78 -1.55 10.81 17.66
C ASN A 78 -1.67 10.21 19.07
N GLY A 79 -0.91 9.16 19.38
CA GLY A 79 -0.92 8.56 20.72
C GLY A 79 -0.46 9.54 21.80
N ILE A 80 0.59 10.32 21.52
CA ILE A 80 1.07 11.38 22.42
C ILE A 80 -0.01 12.45 22.62
N LEU A 81 -0.60 12.96 21.52
CA LEU A 81 -1.67 13.95 21.60
C LEU A 81 -2.87 13.44 22.40
N LEU A 82 -3.30 12.20 22.13
CA LEU A 82 -4.40 11.55 22.84
C LEU A 82 -4.12 11.46 24.34
N THR A 83 -2.89 11.11 24.72
CA THR A 83 -2.45 11.00 26.12
C THR A 83 -2.44 12.37 26.81
N MET A 84 -1.94 13.40 26.13
CA MET A 84 -1.97 14.78 26.62
C MET A 84 -3.40 15.28 26.84
N PHE A 85 -4.31 15.05 25.88
CA PHE A 85 -5.72 15.40 26.02
C PHE A 85 -6.39 14.66 27.18
N GLY A 86 -6.14 13.36 27.32
CA GLY A 86 -6.68 12.55 28.42
C GLY A 86 -6.21 13.05 29.79
N ALA A 87 -4.93 13.44 29.91
CA ALA A 87 -4.39 14.01 31.15
C ALA A 87 -5.02 15.35 31.52
N VAL A 88 -5.24 16.24 30.54
CA VAL A 88 -5.93 17.53 30.76
C VAL A 88 -7.39 17.32 31.16
N ALA A 89 -8.09 16.38 30.51
CA ALA A 89 -9.46 16.04 30.85
C ALA A 89 -9.57 15.44 32.28
N ALA A 90 -8.65 14.57 32.67
CA ALA A 90 -8.65 13.91 33.97
C ALA A 90 -8.24 14.83 35.14
N SER A 91 -7.35 15.80 34.88
CA SER A 91 -6.90 16.76 35.90
C SER A 91 -7.94 17.83 36.22
N GLY A 92 -9.06 17.89 35.49
CA GLY A 92 -10.14 18.84 35.77
C GLY A 92 -9.72 20.31 35.60
N VAL A 93 -8.70 20.58 34.77
CA VAL A 93 -8.15 21.92 34.55
C VAL A 93 -9.20 22.80 33.86
N ARG A 94 -10.02 23.48 34.66
CA ARG A 94 -11.01 24.47 34.21
C ARG A 94 -10.38 25.75 33.66
N GLU A 95 -9.13 26.03 34.05
CA GLU A 95 -8.37 27.24 33.75
C GLU A 95 -7.70 27.25 32.36
N ALA A 96 -7.73 26.13 31.61
CA ALA A 96 -7.11 26.13 30.29
C ALA A 96 -7.81 27.18 29.41
N PRO A 97 -7.11 28.00 28.60
CA PRO A 97 -7.77 28.96 27.72
C PRO A 97 -8.54 28.23 26.62
N THR A 98 -9.76 28.69 26.27
CA THR A 98 -10.61 28.05 25.25
C THR A 98 -9.90 28.03 23.90
N ALA A 99 -9.27 29.14 23.55
CA ALA A 99 -8.46 29.26 22.34
C ALA A 99 -7.33 28.21 22.30
N GLY A 100 -6.68 27.92 23.43
CA GLY A 100 -5.64 26.90 23.50
C GLY A 100 -6.16 25.50 23.17
N VAL A 101 -7.29 25.10 23.77
CA VAL A 101 -7.91 23.79 23.49
C VAL A 101 -8.36 23.68 22.04
N VAL A 102 -8.98 24.73 21.50
CA VAL A 102 -9.41 24.76 20.08
C VAL A 102 -8.20 24.66 19.15
N CYS A 103 -7.10 25.37 19.43
CA CYS A 103 -5.88 25.31 18.64
C CYS A 103 -5.26 23.91 18.63
N VAL A 104 -5.14 23.25 19.79
CA VAL A 104 -4.59 21.89 19.86
C VAL A 104 -5.51 20.88 19.15
N MET A 105 -6.83 21.03 19.32
CA MET A 105 -7.80 20.18 18.63
C MET A 105 -7.71 20.36 17.11
N ALA A 106 -7.62 21.60 16.62
CA ALA A 106 -7.44 21.90 15.21
C ALA A 106 -6.12 21.32 14.66
N ALA A 107 -5.02 21.43 15.42
CA ALA A 107 -3.74 20.85 15.04
C ALA A 107 -3.81 19.31 14.95
N ALA A 108 -4.47 18.65 15.90
CA ALA A 108 -4.67 17.20 15.89
C ALA A 108 -5.50 16.74 14.67
N LEU A 109 -6.58 17.46 14.34
CA LEU A 109 -7.41 17.17 13.18
C LEU A 109 -6.68 17.41 11.86
N CYS A 110 -5.91 18.50 11.77
CA CYS A 110 -5.06 18.78 10.63
C CYS A 110 -4.04 17.64 10.41
N GLN A 111 -3.41 17.17 11.49
CA GLN A 111 -2.49 16.04 11.42
C GLN A 111 -3.20 14.75 10.95
N CYS A 112 -4.41 14.46 11.44
CA CYS A 112 -5.21 13.32 10.96
C CYS A 112 -5.51 13.41 9.45
N LEU A 113 -5.83 14.62 8.95
CA LEU A 113 -6.08 14.86 7.53
C LEU A 113 -4.81 14.63 6.70
N VAL A 114 -3.67 15.14 7.15
CA VAL A 114 -2.37 14.92 6.51
C VAL A 114 -2.03 13.42 6.46
N TRP A 115 -2.25 12.70 7.56
CA TRP A 115 -2.05 11.24 7.60
C TRP A 115 -2.94 10.52 6.60
N TRP A 116 -4.24 10.86 6.54
CA TRP A 116 -5.16 10.27 5.59
C TRP A 116 -4.73 10.51 4.13
N ALA A 117 -4.35 11.75 3.78
CA ALA A 117 -3.89 12.11 2.45
C ALA A 117 -2.60 11.34 2.07
N GLN A 118 -1.66 11.24 3.01
CA GLN A 118 -0.40 10.51 2.81
C GLN A 118 -0.65 9.01 2.61
N ALA A 119 -1.50 8.39 3.43
CA ALA A 119 -1.88 6.99 3.31
C ALA A 119 -2.57 6.72 1.96
N HIS A 120 -3.48 7.61 1.54
CA HIS A 120 -4.14 7.51 0.23
C HIS A 120 -3.13 7.58 -0.93
N SER A 121 -2.19 8.52 -0.88
CA SER A 121 -1.15 8.68 -1.90
C SER A 121 -0.27 7.42 -2.04
N TYR A 122 0.23 6.89 -0.91
CA TYR A 122 1.05 5.68 -0.91
C TYR A 122 0.33 4.46 -1.45
N ARG A 123 -0.98 4.33 -1.19
CA ARG A 123 -1.77 3.25 -1.78
C ARG A 123 -1.82 3.33 -3.30
N ARG A 124 -2.08 4.51 -3.85
CA ARG A 124 -2.15 4.71 -5.30
C ARG A 124 -0.80 4.40 -5.96
N LEU A 125 0.29 4.91 -5.37
CA LEU A 125 1.64 4.63 -5.85
C LEU A 125 1.98 3.14 -5.76
N GLY A 126 1.68 2.48 -4.64
CA GLY A 126 1.90 1.06 -4.45
C GLY A 126 1.15 0.22 -5.49
N SER A 127 -0.15 0.49 -5.70
CA SER A 127 -0.94 -0.19 -6.73
C SER A 127 -0.38 0.01 -8.14
N ALA A 128 0.10 1.21 -8.47
CA ALA A 128 0.73 1.47 -9.77
C ALA A 128 2.06 0.69 -9.93
N LYS A 129 2.91 0.69 -8.90
CA LYS A 129 4.18 -0.04 -8.93
C LYS A 129 3.97 -1.55 -9.08
N TRP A 130 3.06 -2.14 -8.32
CA TRP A 130 2.77 -3.57 -8.44
C TRP A 130 2.13 -3.96 -9.78
N ALA A 131 1.38 -3.03 -10.42
CA ALA A 131 0.91 -3.24 -11.78
C ALA A 131 2.06 -3.32 -12.79
N VAL A 132 3.06 -2.44 -12.68
CA VAL A 132 4.27 -2.49 -13.53
C VAL A 132 5.06 -3.77 -13.30
N VAL A 133 5.20 -4.22 -12.04
CA VAL A 133 5.84 -5.51 -11.72
C VAL A 133 5.14 -6.66 -12.43
N ALA A 134 3.79 -6.71 -12.36
CA ALA A 134 3.02 -7.75 -13.02
C ALA A 134 3.21 -7.76 -14.55
N GLU A 135 3.27 -6.59 -15.18
CA GLU A 135 3.54 -6.48 -16.62
C GLU A 135 4.97 -6.93 -16.99
N LEU A 136 5.97 -6.59 -16.18
CA LEU A 136 7.35 -7.06 -16.37
C LEU A 136 7.44 -8.59 -16.25
N GLU A 137 6.71 -9.19 -15.32
CA GLU A 137 6.69 -10.65 -15.15
C GLU A 137 6.17 -11.40 -16.37
N LEU A 138 5.32 -10.79 -17.22
CA LEU A 138 4.80 -11.44 -18.42
C LEU A 138 5.90 -11.82 -19.44
N ARG A 139 7.10 -11.26 -19.31
CA ARG A 139 8.27 -11.61 -20.12
C ARG A 139 9.27 -12.52 -19.41
N LEU A 140 9.00 -12.91 -18.17
CA LEU A 140 9.82 -13.79 -17.37
C LEU A 140 9.26 -15.22 -17.36
N PRO A 141 10.09 -16.24 -17.09
CA PRO A 141 9.64 -17.64 -17.08
C PRO A 141 8.63 -17.97 -15.96
N ALA A 142 8.62 -17.18 -14.88
CA ALA A 142 7.79 -17.40 -13.71
C ALA A 142 7.00 -16.14 -13.35
N LEU A 143 5.72 -16.33 -13.02
CA LEU A 143 4.77 -15.31 -12.57
C LEU A 143 4.65 -15.36 -11.05
N ALA A 144 5.77 -15.17 -10.35
CA ALA A 144 5.87 -15.43 -8.91
C ALA A 144 4.92 -14.54 -8.10
N TYR A 145 4.90 -13.24 -8.39
CA TYR A 145 4.02 -12.31 -7.70
C TYR A 145 2.63 -12.32 -8.33
N SER A 146 2.51 -11.97 -9.62
CA SER A 146 1.22 -11.70 -10.27
C SER A 146 0.24 -12.86 -10.20
N SER A 147 0.67 -14.08 -10.51
CA SER A 147 -0.20 -15.26 -10.54
C SER A 147 -0.04 -16.14 -9.29
N ALA A 148 1.19 -16.57 -8.98
CA ALA A 148 1.39 -17.54 -7.90
C ALA A 148 1.03 -16.94 -6.53
N GLU A 149 1.54 -15.77 -6.18
CA GLU A 149 1.20 -15.13 -4.90
C GLU A 149 -0.22 -14.56 -4.90
N TRP A 150 -0.54 -13.66 -5.82
CA TRP A 150 -1.78 -12.86 -5.74
C TRP A 150 -3.04 -13.58 -6.22
N ASP A 151 -2.96 -14.44 -7.25
CA ASP A 151 -4.14 -15.15 -7.75
C ASP A 151 -4.37 -16.47 -7.01
N THR A 152 -3.31 -17.21 -6.70
CA THR A 152 -3.45 -18.57 -6.12
C THR A 152 -3.24 -18.63 -4.60
N ALA A 153 -2.19 -18.00 -4.06
CA ALA A 153 -1.86 -18.11 -2.64
C ALA A 153 -2.65 -17.12 -1.76
N LEU A 154 -2.94 -15.92 -2.28
CA LEU A 154 -3.62 -14.83 -1.57
C LEU A 154 -4.82 -14.31 -2.35
N PRO A 155 -5.86 -15.14 -2.62
CA PRO A 155 -7.03 -14.69 -3.37
C PRO A 155 -7.59 -13.40 -2.76
N SER A 156 -7.60 -12.35 -3.58
CA SER A 156 -7.73 -10.91 -3.30
C SER A 156 -8.64 -10.44 -2.15
N ARG A 157 -9.59 -11.24 -1.67
CA ARG A 157 -10.53 -10.89 -0.59
C ARG A 157 -9.90 -10.82 0.81
N ARG A 158 -8.75 -11.45 1.07
CA ARG A 158 -8.16 -11.51 2.43
C ARG A 158 -7.10 -10.43 2.67
N TYR A 159 -6.27 -10.12 1.68
CA TYR A 159 -5.15 -9.19 1.83
C TYR A 159 -5.54 -7.71 1.64
N MET A 160 -6.56 -7.41 0.83
CA MET A 160 -7.10 -6.03 0.69
C MET A 160 -7.68 -5.45 1.99
N ARG A 161 -7.91 -6.28 3.02
CA ARG A 161 -8.45 -5.82 4.31
C ARG A 161 -7.47 -4.92 5.05
N LEU A 162 -6.17 -5.23 5.05
CA LEU A 162 -5.20 -4.48 5.84
C LEU A 162 -5.08 -3.03 5.37
N THR A 163 -5.02 -2.83 4.05
CA THR A 163 -4.93 -1.48 3.48
C THR A 163 -6.20 -0.66 3.68
N ARG A 164 -7.37 -1.30 3.74
CA ARG A 164 -8.62 -0.62 4.06
C ARG A 164 -8.67 -0.23 5.55
N ILE A 165 -8.19 -1.10 6.43
CA ILE A 165 -8.09 -0.83 7.88
C ILE A 165 -7.15 0.36 8.12
N GLU A 166 -5.98 0.39 7.49
CA GLU A 166 -5.01 1.50 7.61
C GLU A 166 -5.64 2.87 7.28
N GLN A 167 -6.59 2.94 6.33
CA GLN A 167 -7.25 4.20 5.96
C GLN A 167 -8.28 4.69 6.98
N TRP A 168 -8.81 3.80 7.81
CA TRP A 168 -9.77 4.16 8.85
C TRP A 168 -9.08 4.65 10.12
N VAL A 169 -7.80 4.30 10.34
CA VAL A 169 -7.07 4.71 11.55
C VAL A 169 -7.04 6.24 11.75
N PRO A 170 -6.73 7.09 10.74
CA PRO A 170 -6.79 8.54 10.91
C PRO A 170 -8.18 9.05 11.25
N VAL A 171 -9.23 8.42 10.72
CA VAL A 171 -10.63 8.81 10.96
C VAL A 171 -11.02 8.49 12.40
N VAL A 172 -10.61 7.32 12.92
CA VAL A 172 -10.83 6.94 14.33
C VAL A 172 -10.12 7.92 15.26
N PHE A 173 -8.85 8.28 14.99
CA PHE A 173 -8.15 9.28 15.80
C PHE A 173 -8.81 10.66 15.69
N ALA A 174 -9.25 11.10 14.51
CA ALA A 174 -9.96 12.37 14.38
C ALA A 174 -11.24 12.40 15.25
N ALA A 175 -12.01 11.31 15.26
CA ALA A 175 -13.19 11.18 16.11
C ALA A 175 -12.84 11.22 17.61
N LEU A 176 -11.75 10.57 18.02
CA LEU A 176 -11.28 10.60 19.41
C LEU A 176 -10.83 12.00 19.85
N HIS A 177 -10.09 12.71 19.01
CA HIS A 177 -9.67 14.09 19.30
C HIS A 177 -10.86 15.04 19.37
N LEU A 178 -11.85 14.90 18.48
CA LEU A 178 -13.11 15.65 18.57
C LEU A 178 -13.86 15.34 19.86
N GLY A 179 -14.02 14.05 20.20
CA GLY A 179 -14.69 13.63 21.42
C GLY A 179 -14.05 14.24 22.67
N MET A 180 -12.73 14.11 22.81
CA MET A 180 -12.02 14.67 23.97
C MET A 180 -11.97 16.20 23.99
N GLY A 181 -11.83 16.84 22.82
CA GLY A 181 -11.89 18.30 22.75
C GLY A 181 -13.25 18.83 23.21
N VAL A 182 -14.34 18.18 22.76
CA VAL A 182 -15.70 18.53 23.16
C VAL A 182 -15.95 18.27 24.64
N THR A 183 -15.51 17.12 25.19
CA THR A 183 -15.69 16.87 26.64
C THR A 183 -14.97 17.91 27.48
N VAL A 184 -13.72 18.26 27.14
CA VAL A 184 -12.94 19.29 27.84
C VAL A 184 -13.62 20.66 27.76
N LEU A 185 -14.28 20.99 26.65
CA LEU A 185 -14.99 22.26 26.48
C LEU A 185 -16.30 22.31 27.29
N ILE A 186 -17.03 21.19 27.38
CA ILE A 186 -18.28 21.08 28.17
C ILE A 186 -17.99 21.02 29.67
N SER A 187 -16.89 20.39 30.09
CA SER A 187 -16.57 20.17 31.50
C SER A 187 -15.98 21.39 32.24
N ARG A 188 -15.81 22.52 31.54
CA ARG A 188 -15.35 23.78 32.14
C ARG A 188 -16.44 24.38 33.01
#